data_AF-A0A8J6NRC3-F1
#
_entry.id   AF-A0A8J6NRC3-F1
#
_cell.length_a   1.000
_cell.length_b   1.000
_cell.length_c   1.000
_cell.angle_alpha   90.00
_cell.angle_beta   90.00
_cell.angle_gamma   90.00
#
_symmetry.space_group_name_H-M   'P 1'
#
loop_
_entity.id
_entity.type
_entity.pdbx_description
1 polymer ?
#
loop_
_entity_poly.entity_id
_entity_poly.type
_entity_poly.pdbx_seq_one_letter_code
_entity_poly.pdbx_strand_id
1 'polypeptide(L)'
;MPKNNNSGNTSKSLIIVIIIVIIGAALIGYMLWSQKDAGPVAPPIPKKILAPIKPQTVIDYNELNKDQKLKELMQERKAKYGLKKGIDIITKSDESVKVGESTVPMQEILDEIRLKLGDIIEKDLKSGRTGSGRGTKEFGIYVVQPGDNIWNIHFKFLKDYFDHKGVVLSPRSDEPSQAGQSSGVGKLLKFSENTVQIYNIKEHKLDIDLHLIIPLNKIVVYNMERIFALLDLVDYAKVNRIQFDGETLWIPAE
;
A
#
# COMPACT_ATOMS: atom_id res chain seq x y z
N MET A 1 -3.46 -37.19 101.39
CA MET A 1 -4.49 -36.62 100.47
C MET A 1 -5.28 -35.60 101.29
N PRO A 2 -5.58 -34.34 100.89
CA PRO A 2 -5.74 -33.70 99.56
C PRO A 2 -4.66 -32.60 99.27
N LYS A 3 -4.37 -32.18 98.01
CA LYS A 3 -4.94 -31.09 97.14
C LYS A 3 -4.82 -29.64 97.67
N ASN A 4 -4.02 -28.80 96.98
CA ASN A 4 -4.40 -27.46 96.44
C ASN A 4 -3.24 -26.91 95.57
N ASN A 5 -3.32 -26.97 94.24
CA ASN A 5 -3.77 -25.94 93.28
C ASN A 5 -2.98 -24.62 93.29
N ASN A 6 -2.21 -24.42 92.21
CA ASN A 6 -2.14 -23.12 91.56
C ASN A 6 -1.92 -23.32 90.04
N SER A 7 -3.00 -23.30 89.27
CA SER A 7 -2.99 -23.35 87.80
C SER A 7 -3.96 -22.30 87.30
N GLY A 8 -3.44 -21.17 86.86
CA GLY A 8 -4.25 -20.07 86.35
C GLY A 8 -3.44 -18.99 85.68
N ASN A 9 -2.63 -19.31 84.66
CA ASN A 9 -2.20 -18.27 83.71
C ASN A 9 -1.68 -18.75 82.34
N THR A 10 -1.50 -20.06 82.10
CA THR A 10 -0.95 -20.55 80.84
C THR A 10 -1.97 -20.71 79.72
N SER A 11 -3.26 -20.88 80.03
CA SER A 11 -4.30 -21.06 78.99
C SER A 11 -4.73 -19.76 78.31
N LYS A 12 -4.69 -18.61 79.01
CA LYS A 12 -5.04 -17.31 78.42
C LYS A 12 -3.95 -16.80 77.45
N SER A 13 -2.68 -17.04 77.77
CA SER A 13 -1.57 -16.67 76.88
C SER A 13 -1.55 -17.50 75.60
N LEU A 14 -1.86 -18.80 75.67
CA LEU A 14 -1.90 -19.65 74.48
C LEU A 14 -3.05 -19.28 73.52
N ILE A 15 -4.22 -18.91 74.06
CA ILE A 15 -5.37 -18.46 73.25
C ILE A 15 -5.06 -17.13 72.55
N ILE A 16 -4.37 -16.19 73.22
CA ILE A 16 -3.97 -14.92 72.60
C ILE A 16 -2.97 -15.14 71.46
N VAL A 17 -2.00 -16.05 71.63
CA VAL A 17 -1.04 -16.37 70.57
C VAL A 17 -1.73 -17.03 69.37
N ILE A 18 -2.69 -17.94 69.59
CA ILE A 18 -3.45 -18.57 68.50
C ILE A 18 -4.30 -17.54 67.75
N ILE A 19 -4.94 -16.60 68.45
CA ILE A 19 -5.73 -15.53 67.81
C ILE A 19 -4.84 -14.60 66.98
N ILE A 20 -3.64 -14.25 67.47
CA ILE A 20 -2.69 -13.42 66.70
C ILE A 20 -2.20 -14.15 65.45
N VAL A 21 -1.95 -15.46 65.52
CA VAL A 21 -1.53 -16.26 64.37
C VAL A 21 -2.67 -16.39 63.33
N ILE A 22 -3.92 -16.55 63.77
CA ILE A 22 -5.08 -16.61 62.87
C ILE A 22 -5.34 -15.26 62.20
N ILE A 23 -5.21 -14.14 62.93
CA ILE A 23 -5.34 -12.79 62.35
C ILE A 23 -4.19 -12.51 61.38
N GLY A 24 -2.96 -12.93 61.70
CA GLY A 24 -1.82 -12.85 60.77
C GLY A 24 -2.04 -13.65 59.49
N ALA A 25 -2.54 -14.89 59.61
CA ALA A 25 -2.84 -15.73 58.46
C ALA A 25 -4.02 -15.18 57.62
N ALA A 26 -5.04 -14.60 58.25
CA ALA A 26 -6.15 -13.95 57.56
C ALA A 26 -5.70 -12.67 56.83
N LEU A 27 -4.80 -11.89 57.41
CA LEU A 27 -4.21 -10.69 56.77
C LEU A 27 -3.28 -11.07 55.60
N ILE A 28 -2.48 -12.12 55.74
CA ILE A 28 -1.64 -12.65 54.66
C ILE A 28 -2.52 -13.25 53.54
N GLY A 29 -3.59 -13.95 53.89
CA GLY A 29 -4.58 -14.45 52.94
C GLY A 29 -5.31 -13.33 52.18
N TYR A 30 -5.68 -12.25 52.87
CA TYR A 30 -6.30 -11.07 52.26
C TYR A 30 -5.31 -10.27 51.38
N MET A 31 -4.04 -10.16 51.78
CA MET A 31 -2.98 -9.56 50.95
C MET A 31 -2.68 -10.39 49.70
N LEU A 32 -2.62 -11.72 49.83
CA LEU A 32 -2.41 -12.62 48.68
C LEU A 32 -3.63 -12.71 47.76
N TRP A 33 -4.84 -12.48 48.29
CA TRP A 33 -6.05 -12.42 47.47
C TRP A 33 -6.20 -11.07 46.76
N SER A 34 -5.83 -9.95 47.41
CA SER A 34 -5.81 -8.63 46.76
C SER A 34 -4.76 -8.49 45.63
N GLN A 35 -3.78 -9.40 45.54
CA GLN A 35 -2.84 -9.43 44.41
C GLN A 35 -3.30 -10.31 43.24
N LYS A 36 -4.42 -11.04 43.35
CA LYS A 36 -4.93 -11.90 42.26
C LYS A 36 -5.77 -11.16 41.21
N ASP A 37 -6.03 -9.86 41.38
CA ASP A 37 -6.72 -9.02 40.39
C ASP A 37 -5.77 -8.23 39.47
N ALA A 38 -4.45 -8.46 39.56
CA ALA A 38 -3.54 -8.06 38.50
C ALA A 38 -3.43 -9.21 37.49
N GLY A 39 -4.36 -9.27 36.53
CA GLY A 39 -4.15 -10.03 35.30
C GLY A 39 -2.77 -9.69 34.70
N PRO A 40 -2.15 -10.59 33.91
CA PRO A 40 -0.83 -10.33 33.34
C PRO A 40 -0.91 -8.98 32.62
N VAL A 41 -0.19 -7.99 33.16
CA VAL A 41 -0.04 -6.69 32.51
C VAL A 41 0.57 -7.01 31.16
N ALA A 42 -0.26 -6.95 30.12
CA ALA A 42 0.19 -7.09 28.75
C ALA A 42 1.40 -6.16 28.62
N PRO A 43 2.56 -6.64 28.11
CA PRO A 43 3.66 -5.75 27.83
C PRO A 43 3.08 -4.57 27.04
N PRO A 44 3.41 -3.32 27.39
CA PRO A 44 2.82 -2.17 26.74
C PRO A 44 2.96 -2.40 25.24
N ILE A 45 1.82 -2.52 24.55
CA ILE A 45 1.79 -2.65 23.10
C ILE A 45 2.76 -1.58 22.62
N PRO A 46 3.85 -1.94 21.91
CA PRO A 46 4.82 -0.95 21.50
C PRO A 46 4.02 0.10 20.75
N LYS A 47 3.92 1.29 21.35
CA LYS A 47 3.31 2.46 20.72
C LYS A 47 3.99 2.51 19.37
N LYS A 48 3.25 2.21 18.30
CA LYS A 48 3.75 2.25 16.93
C LYS A 48 4.41 3.63 16.85
N ILE A 49 5.74 3.65 16.83
CA ILE A 49 6.48 4.90 16.74
C ILE A 49 6.15 5.36 15.33
N LEU A 50 5.12 6.19 15.22
CA LEU A 50 4.88 7.00 14.05
C LEU A 50 6.11 7.90 14.01
N ALA A 51 7.11 7.46 13.25
CA ALA A 51 8.21 8.31 12.85
C ALA A 51 7.61 9.64 12.38
N PRO A 52 8.25 10.79 12.67
CA PRO A 52 7.72 12.08 12.28
C PRO A 52 7.47 12.05 10.76
N ILE A 53 6.20 12.07 10.39
CA ILE A 53 5.76 12.13 9.01
C ILE A 53 6.27 13.49 8.53
N LYS A 54 7.35 13.50 7.73
CA LYS A 54 7.68 14.66 6.87
C LYS A 54 6.36 15.11 6.25
N PRO A 55 6.06 16.42 6.17
CA PRO A 55 4.78 16.89 5.64
C PRO A 55 4.54 16.25 4.27
N GLN A 56 3.67 15.23 4.27
CA GLN A 56 3.32 14.47 3.07
C GLN A 56 2.49 15.44 2.24
N THR A 57 3.07 15.92 1.15
CA THR A 57 2.30 16.70 0.18
C THR A 57 1.15 15.81 -0.29
N VAL A 58 -0.07 16.27 -0.06
CA VAL A 58 -1.28 15.55 -0.49
C VAL A 58 -1.67 16.09 -1.86
N ILE A 59 -1.68 15.23 -2.86
CA ILE A 59 -2.15 15.52 -4.20
C ILE A 59 -3.65 15.18 -4.25
N ASP A 60 -4.50 16.22 -4.25
CA ASP A 60 -5.96 16.06 -4.27
C ASP A 60 -6.49 16.04 -5.71
N TYR A 61 -7.01 14.89 -6.14
CA TYR A 61 -7.62 14.69 -7.45
C TYR A 61 -8.79 15.65 -7.71
N ASN A 62 -9.60 15.92 -6.68
CA ASN A 62 -10.81 16.75 -6.80
C ASN A 62 -10.49 18.23 -7.05
N GLU A 63 -9.25 18.64 -6.75
CA GLU A 63 -8.76 20.01 -6.90
C GLU A 63 -7.89 20.20 -8.16
N LEU A 64 -7.60 19.15 -8.94
CA LEU A 64 -6.76 19.22 -10.14
C LEU A 64 -7.20 20.27 -11.17
N ASN A 65 -8.51 20.51 -11.28
CA ASN A 65 -9.08 21.47 -12.21
C ASN A 65 -9.37 22.84 -11.57
N LYS A 66 -9.26 22.95 -10.24
CA LYS A 66 -9.63 24.15 -9.47
C LYS A 66 -8.41 24.90 -8.96
N ASP A 67 -7.40 24.17 -8.49
CA ASP A 67 -6.14 24.75 -8.02
C ASP A 67 -5.15 24.89 -9.17
N GLN A 68 -4.85 26.15 -9.52
CA GLN A 68 -3.91 26.50 -10.56
C GLN A 68 -2.49 25.98 -10.29
N LYS A 69 -2.02 26.01 -9.03
CA LYS A 69 -0.67 25.53 -8.66
C LYS A 69 -0.56 24.03 -8.86
N LEU A 70 -1.58 23.30 -8.43
CA LEU A 70 -1.62 21.86 -8.57
C LEU A 70 -1.69 21.45 -10.05
N LYS A 71 -2.48 22.17 -10.84
CA LYS A 71 -2.57 21.97 -12.29
C LYS A 71 -1.21 22.17 -12.96
N GLU A 72 -0.52 23.26 -12.67
CA GLU A 72 0.82 23.55 -13.20
C GLU A 72 1.83 22.46 -12.80
N LEU A 73 1.84 22.04 -11.54
CA LEU A 73 2.69 20.94 -11.06
C LEU A 73 2.42 19.65 -11.83
N MET A 74 1.16 19.29 -12.07
CA MET A 74 0.82 18.09 -12.84
C MET A 74 1.19 18.22 -14.31
N GLN A 75 1.05 19.40 -14.92
CA GLN A 75 1.48 19.62 -16.30
C GLN A 75 3.00 19.49 -16.42
N GLU A 76 3.77 20.08 -15.50
CA GLU A 76 5.23 19.94 -15.46
C GLU A 76 5.64 18.46 -15.34
N ARG A 77 5.07 17.74 -14.37
CA ARG A 77 5.39 16.32 -14.17
C ARG A 77 5.01 15.47 -15.38
N LYS A 78 3.85 15.71 -16.00
CA LYS A 78 3.41 14.95 -17.18
C LYS A 78 4.26 15.27 -18.42
N ALA A 79 4.69 16.52 -18.57
CA ALA A 79 5.53 16.96 -19.68
C ALA A 79 6.87 16.22 -19.72
N LYS A 80 7.47 15.91 -18.56
CA LYS A 80 8.68 15.07 -18.45
C LYS A 80 8.55 13.71 -19.16
N TYR A 81 7.34 13.19 -19.22
CA TYR A 81 7.01 11.87 -19.77
C TYR A 81 6.25 11.95 -21.10
N GLY A 82 5.96 13.15 -21.60
CA GLY A 82 5.12 13.32 -22.79
C GLY A 82 3.65 12.95 -22.59
N LEU A 83 3.18 12.85 -21.35
CA LEU A 83 1.83 12.41 -21.05
C LEU A 83 0.82 13.54 -21.08
N LYS A 84 -0.43 13.24 -21.44
CA LYS A 84 -1.55 14.19 -21.49
C LYS A 84 -2.72 13.67 -20.66
N LYS A 85 -3.49 12.74 -21.23
CA LYS A 85 -4.73 12.16 -20.66
C LYS A 85 -4.58 10.71 -20.20
N GLY A 86 -3.47 10.05 -20.51
CA GLY A 86 -3.20 8.66 -20.14
C GLY A 86 -2.92 8.45 -18.66
N ILE A 87 -2.55 9.52 -17.93
CA ILE A 87 -2.36 9.56 -16.48
C ILE A 87 -3.02 10.82 -15.96
N ASP A 88 -3.65 10.75 -14.79
CA ASP A 88 -4.28 11.90 -14.14
C ASP A 88 -3.31 12.60 -13.20
N ILE A 89 -2.58 11.83 -12.39
CA ILE A 89 -1.68 12.32 -11.35
C ILE A 89 -0.32 11.64 -11.52
N ILE A 90 0.77 12.40 -11.39
CA ILE A 90 2.09 11.83 -11.16
C ILE A 90 2.50 12.18 -9.74
N THR A 91 2.65 11.16 -8.90
CA THR A 91 2.96 11.27 -7.48
C THR A 91 4.32 10.69 -7.17
N LYS A 92 4.93 11.12 -6.08
CA LYS A 92 6.18 10.58 -5.54
C LYS A 92 5.93 9.52 -4.48
N SER A 93 6.92 8.65 -4.23
CA SER A 93 6.83 7.59 -3.22
C SER A 93 6.53 8.11 -1.79
N ASP A 94 6.92 9.34 -1.48
CA ASP A 94 6.74 9.99 -0.18
C ASP A 94 5.55 10.96 -0.14
N GLU A 95 4.72 11.01 -1.19
CA GLU A 95 3.50 11.82 -1.27
C GLU A 95 2.26 10.96 -1.00
N SER A 96 1.14 11.64 -0.72
CA SER A 96 -0.16 11.01 -0.54
C SER A 96 -1.12 11.47 -1.62
N VAL A 97 -2.07 10.62 -2.00
CA VAL A 97 -3.05 10.89 -3.04
C VAL A 97 -4.42 10.87 -2.42
N LYS A 98 -5.20 11.91 -2.69
CA LYS A 98 -6.59 12.02 -2.24
C LYS A 98 -7.53 11.94 -3.44
N VAL A 99 -8.50 11.05 -3.36
CA VAL A 99 -9.56 10.86 -4.36
C VAL A 99 -10.90 10.80 -3.63
N GLY A 100 -11.76 11.77 -3.92
CA GLY A 100 -12.99 11.98 -3.14
C GLY A 100 -12.66 12.25 -1.68
N GLU A 101 -13.25 11.47 -0.78
CA GLU A 101 -13.03 11.59 0.67
C GLU A 101 -11.87 10.73 1.19
N SER A 102 -11.27 9.89 0.35
CA SER A 102 -10.24 8.93 0.77
C SER A 102 -8.85 9.47 0.44
N THR A 103 -7.94 9.41 1.42
CA THR A 103 -6.53 9.80 1.27
C THR A 103 -5.64 8.61 1.56
N VAL A 104 -4.74 8.29 0.65
CA VAL A 104 -3.86 7.12 0.76
C VAL A 104 -2.41 7.54 0.50
N PRO A 105 -1.46 7.23 1.41
CA PRO A 105 -0.04 7.41 1.16
C PRO A 105 0.46 6.51 0.04
N MET A 106 1.30 7.02 -0.86
CA MET A 106 1.87 6.19 -1.92
C MET A 106 2.68 5.02 -1.34
N GLN A 107 3.38 5.25 -0.23
CA GLN A 107 4.14 4.20 0.46
C GLN A 107 3.26 3.01 0.89
N GLU A 108 2.00 3.24 1.27
CA GLU A 108 1.07 2.17 1.65
C GLU A 108 0.74 1.29 0.45
N ILE A 109 0.43 1.90 -0.69
CA ILE A 109 0.17 1.17 -1.94
C ILE A 109 1.40 0.36 -2.34
N LEU A 110 2.61 0.92 -2.21
CA LEU A 110 3.85 0.21 -2.52
C LEU A 110 4.11 -0.98 -1.60
N ASP A 111 3.76 -0.86 -0.33
CA ASP A 111 3.90 -1.95 0.63
C ASP A 111 2.91 -3.08 0.29
N GLU A 112 1.67 -2.77 -0.06
CA GLU A 112 0.68 -3.75 -0.54
C GLU A 112 1.14 -4.47 -1.82
N ILE A 113 1.72 -3.73 -2.78
CA ILE A 113 2.27 -4.32 -4.02
C ILE A 113 3.38 -5.31 -3.71
N ARG A 114 4.30 -4.95 -2.81
CA ARG A 114 5.41 -5.85 -2.41
C ARG A 114 4.91 -7.11 -1.72
N LEU A 115 3.94 -6.96 -0.81
CA LEU A 115 3.34 -8.09 -0.10
C LEU A 115 2.69 -9.07 -1.08
N LYS A 116 1.97 -8.56 -2.09
CA LYS A 116 1.33 -9.40 -3.12
C LYS A 116 2.34 -10.08 -4.06
N LEU A 117 3.44 -9.40 -4.38
CA LEU A 117 4.50 -9.94 -5.24
C LEU A 117 5.45 -10.90 -4.51
N GLY A 118 5.35 -11.01 -3.18
CA GLY A 118 6.23 -11.87 -2.38
C GLY A 118 7.64 -11.32 -2.19
N ASP A 119 7.85 -10.01 -2.40
CA ASP A 119 9.14 -9.35 -2.18
C ASP A 119 9.48 -9.36 -0.67
N ILE A 120 10.58 -10.00 -0.29
CA ILE A 120 11.03 -10.11 1.11
C ILE A 120 11.67 -8.78 1.57
N ILE A 121 11.20 -8.25 2.70
CA ILE A 121 11.81 -7.07 3.35
C ILE A 121 12.67 -7.53 4.54
N GLU A 122 14.00 -7.40 4.44
CA GLU A 122 14.83 -7.25 5.63
C GLU A 122 14.64 -5.83 6.17
N LYS A 123 13.71 -5.68 7.13
CA LYS A 123 13.53 -4.42 7.85
C LYS A 123 14.51 -4.45 9.01
N ASP A 124 15.67 -3.81 8.83
CA ASP A 124 16.72 -3.79 9.83
C ASP A 124 16.24 -3.04 11.09
N LEU A 125 15.83 -3.78 12.12
CA LEU A 125 15.11 -3.29 13.31
C LEU A 125 15.94 -2.31 14.18
N LYS A 126 17.22 -2.09 13.86
CA LYS A 126 18.15 -1.28 14.65
C LYS A 126 18.37 0.14 14.13
N SER A 127 17.88 0.47 12.93
CA SER A 127 17.88 1.86 12.47
C SER A 127 16.50 2.20 11.93
N GLY A 128 15.90 3.30 12.41
CA GLY A 128 14.68 3.87 11.83
C GLY A 128 14.86 4.40 10.41
N ARG A 129 15.86 3.91 9.67
CA ARG A 129 16.08 4.14 8.25
C ARG A 129 15.50 2.95 7.51
N THR A 130 14.29 3.16 7.00
CA THR A 130 13.84 2.49 5.78
C THR A 130 15.00 2.49 4.79
N GLY A 131 15.36 1.32 4.27
CA GLY A 131 16.54 1.09 3.42
C GLY A 131 16.80 2.26 2.48
N SER A 132 17.82 3.05 2.81
CA SER A 132 18.24 4.21 2.06
C SER A 132 19.06 3.74 0.87
N GLY A 133 18.41 3.71 -0.30
CA GLY A 133 19.07 3.38 -1.56
C GLY A 133 18.11 3.36 -2.74
N ARG A 134 17.34 4.43 -2.94
CA ARG A 134 16.64 4.73 -4.21
C ARG A 134 16.04 6.13 -4.10
N GLY A 135 16.30 6.99 -5.08
CA GLY A 135 15.72 8.33 -5.13
C GLY A 135 14.18 8.29 -5.05
N THR A 136 13.58 9.42 -4.75
CA THR A 136 12.12 9.56 -4.72
C THR A 136 11.54 9.14 -6.08
N LYS A 137 10.91 7.96 -6.11
CA LYS A 137 10.36 7.38 -7.35
C LYS A 137 9.05 8.04 -7.71
N GLU A 138 8.80 8.17 -9.00
CA GLU A 138 7.57 8.72 -9.55
C GLU A 138 6.63 7.61 -10.02
N PHE A 139 5.35 7.78 -9.72
CA PHE A 139 4.28 6.85 -10.04
C PHE A 139 3.16 7.60 -10.76
N GLY A 140 2.69 7.02 -11.86
CA GLY A 140 1.54 7.51 -12.59
C GLY A 140 0.27 6.91 -12.00
N ILE A 141 -0.74 7.73 -11.76
CA ILE A 141 -2.03 7.34 -11.23
C ILE A 141 -3.11 7.77 -12.22
N TYR A 142 -3.93 6.80 -12.63
CA TYR A 142 -5.16 7.04 -13.35
C TYR A 142 -6.35 6.71 -12.45
N VAL A 143 -7.28 7.65 -12.31
CA VAL A 143 -8.49 7.50 -11.49
C VAL A 143 -9.61 6.93 -12.35
N VAL A 144 -10.04 5.72 -12.02
CA VAL A 144 -10.99 4.96 -12.86
C VAL A 144 -12.36 5.66 -12.90
N GLN A 145 -12.85 5.90 -14.12
CA GLN A 145 -14.17 6.48 -14.38
C GLN A 145 -15.20 5.41 -14.76
N PRO A 146 -16.51 5.70 -14.61
CA PRO A 146 -17.56 4.82 -15.13
C PRO A 146 -17.38 4.52 -16.62
N GLY A 147 -17.45 3.23 -16.99
CA GLY A 147 -17.25 2.77 -18.37
C GLY A 147 -15.79 2.60 -18.79
N ASP A 148 -14.83 2.91 -17.91
CA ASP A 148 -13.44 2.54 -18.16
C ASP A 148 -13.25 1.02 -18.07
N ASN A 149 -12.30 0.53 -18.85
CA ASN A 149 -11.81 -0.84 -18.78
C ASN A 149 -10.27 -0.79 -18.88
N ILE A 150 -9.60 -1.86 -18.43
CA ILE A 150 -8.13 -1.86 -18.34
C ILE A 150 -7.50 -1.50 -19.71
N TRP A 151 -8.03 -2.08 -20.79
CA TRP A 151 -7.56 -1.86 -22.15
C TRP A 151 -7.66 -0.39 -22.60
N ASN A 152 -8.78 0.28 -22.32
CA ASN A 152 -8.97 1.66 -22.75
C ASN A 152 -8.07 2.63 -21.97
N ILE A 153 -7.79 2.35 -20.70
CA ILE A 153 -6.86 3.13 -19.86
C ILE A 153 -5.45 2.99 -20.43
N HIS A 154 -5.00 1.74 -20.67
CA HIS A 154 -3.68 1.48 -21.25
C HIS A 154 -3.53 2.07 -22.66
N PHE A 155 -4.56 2.00 -23.50
CA PHE A 155 -4.50 2.55 -24.84
C PHE A 155 -4.35 4.08 -24.84
N LYS A 156 -5.05 4.79 -23.94
CA LYS A 156 -4.84 6.24 -23.73
C LYS A 156 -3.40 6.54 -23.34
N PHE A 157 -2.83 5.76 -22.40
CA PHE A 157 -1.44 5.89 -21.97
C PHE A 157 -0.44 5.69 -23.13
N LEU A 158 -0.57 4.58 -23.86
CA LEU A 158 0.31 4.28 -24.99
C LEU A 158 0.20 5.35 -26.09
N LYS A 159 -1.01 5.80 -26.38
CA LYS A 159 -1.23 6.85 -27.36
C LYS A 159 -0.49 8.13 -27.02
N ASP A 160 -0.54 8.58 -25.78
CA ASP A 160 0.20 9.76 -25.33
C ASP A 160 1.72 9.56 -25.46
N TYR A 161 2.20 8.39 -25.02
CA TYR A 161 3.63 8.04 -25.10
C TYR A 161 4.14 8.07 -26.55
N PHE A 162 3.47 7.38 -27.47
CA PHE A 162 3.89 7.31 -28.86
C PHE A 162 3.73 8.65 -29.57
N ASP A 163 2.67 9.43 -29.28
CA ASP A 163 2.49 10.79 -29.80
C ASP A 163 3.68 11.68 -29.44
N HIS A 164 4.17 11.58 -28.20
CA HIS A 164 5.38 12.28 -27.76
C HIS A 164 6.65 11.86 -28.50
N LYS A 165 6.74 10.59 -28.90
CA LYS A 165 7.84 10.06 -29.74
C LYS A 165 7.66 10.35 -31.23
N GLY A 166 6.67 11.16 -31.61
CA GLY A 166 6.38 11.51 -33.01
C GLY A 166 5.63 10.43 -33.78
N VAL A 167 5.06 9.44 -33.09
CA VAL A 167 4.32 8.32 -33.66
C VAL A 167 2.83 8.49 -33.34
N VAL A 168 2.03 8.80 -34.35
CA VAL A 168 0.58 8.94 -34.17
C VAL A 168 -0.10 7.57 -34.27
N LEU A 169 -0.60 7.05 -33.13
CA LEU A 169 -1.42 5.85 -33.13
C LEU A 169 -2.81 6.13 -33.71
N SER A 170 -3.22 5.34 -34.70
CA SER A 170 -4.61 5.28 -35.17
C SER A 170 -5.53 4.83 -34.03
N PRO A 171 -6.77 5.33 -33.92
CA PRO A 171 -7.76 4.84 -32.96
C PRO A 171 -8.10 3.35 -33.08
N ARG A 172 -7.73 2.71 -34.19
CA ARG A 172 -7.92 1.27 -34.47
C ARG A 172 -6.64 0.46 -34.37
N SER A 173 -5.56 1.03 -33.82
CA SER A 173 -4.25 0.35 -33.82
C SER A 173 -4.24 -0.92 -32.97
N ASP A 174 -5.15 -1.04 -32.01
CA ASP A 174 -5.38 -2.20 -31.15
C ASP A 174 -6.28 -3.28 -31.79
N GLU A 175 -6.97 -2.97 -32.89
CA GLU A 175 -7.84 -3.92 -33.59
C GLU A 175 -7.01 -5.05 -34.25
N PRO A 176 -7.54 -6.28 -34.31
CA PRO A 176 -6.88 -7.37 -35.00
C PRO A 176 -6.72 -7.08 -36.50
N SER A 177 -5.70 -7.70 -37.10
CA SER A 177 -5.52 -7.71 -38.56
C SER A 177 -6.70 -8.37 -39.28
N GLN A 178 -6.79 -8.18 -40.60
CA GLN A 178 -7.81 -8.85 -41.44
C GLN A 178 -7.79 -10.38 -41.33
N ALA A 179 -6.66 -10.98 -40.95
CA ALA A 179 -6.51 -12.41 -40.70
C ALA A 179 -6.93 -12.84 -39.28
N GLY A 180 -7.46 -11.93 -38.47
CA GLY A 180 -7.87 -12.17 -37.08
C GLY A 180 -6.71 -12.18 -36.07
N GLN A 181 -5.47 -11.95 -36.48
CA GLN A 181 -4.31 -11.91 -35.57
C GLN A 181 -4.27 -10.59 -34.81
N SER A 182 -3.95 -10.62 -33.51
CA SER A 182 -3.76 -9.41 -32.70
C SER A 182 -2.70 -8.49 -33.29
N SER A 183 -2.97 -7.19 -33.32
CA SER A 183 -1.99 -6.19 -33.74
C SER A 183 -0.80 -6.11 -32.79
N GLY A 184 0.29 -5.48 -33.24
CA GLY A 184 1.45 -5.20 -32.40
C GLY A 184 1.09 -4.36 -31.16
N VAL A 185 0.22 -3.36 -31.34
CA VAL A 185 -0.31 -2.55 -30.24
C VAL A 185 -1.21 -3.38 -29.32
N GLY A 186 -2.04 -4.28 -29.87
CA GLY A 186 -2.85 -5.21 -29.08
C GLY A 186 -2.00 -6.14 -28.20
N LYS A 187 -0.88 -6.64 -28.72
CA LYS A 187 0.09 -7.44 -27.95
C LYS A 187 0.77 -6.61 -26.87
N LEU A 188 1.15 -5.37 -27.18
CA LEU A 188 1.74 -4.45 -26.20
C LEU A 188 0.75 -4.12 -25.07
N LEU A 189 -0.52 -3.87 -25.41
CA LEU A 189 -1.60 -3.68 -24.44
C LEU A 189 -1.77 -4.90 -23.55
N LYS A 190 -1.79 -6.11 -24.14
CA LYS A 190 -1.92 -7.35 -23.38
C LYS A 190 -0.78 -7.54 -22.39
N PHE A 191 0.46 -7.28 -22.82
CA PHE A 191 1.62 -7.32 -21.93
C PHE A 191 1.54 -6.24 -20.84
N SER A 192 1.02 -5.06 -21.16
CA SER A 192 0.91 -3.96 -20.20
C SER A 192 -0.06 -4.25 -19.04
N GLU A 193 -0.98 -5.21 -19.17
CA GLU A 193 -1.83 -5.69 -18.06
C GLU A 193 -0.98 -6.14 -16.85
N ASN A 194 0.19 -6.74 -17.10
CA ASN A 194 1.10 -7.21 -16.05
C ASN A 194 1.96 -6.09 -15.43
N THR A 195 1.89 -4.88 -15.97
CA THR A 195 2.76 -3.75 -15.59
C THR A 195 2.10 -2.75 -14.66
N VAL A 196 0.79 -2.89 -14.44
CA VAL A 196 -0.01 -2.01 -13.59
C VAL A 196 -0.55 -2.71 -12.37
N GLN A 197 -0.90 -1.91 -11.37
CA GLN A 197 -1.52 -2.39 -10.14
C GLN A 197 -2.83 -1.65 -9.93
N ILE A 198 -3.92 -2.39 -9.77
CA ILE A 198 -5.24 -1.81 -9.47
C ILE A 198 -5.35 -1.76 -7.95
N TYR A 199 -5.64 -0.58 -7.41
CA TYR A 199 -5.75 -0.36 -5.98
C TYR A 199 -7.10 0.25 -5.64
N ASN A 200 -7.84 -0.39 -4.73
CA ASN A 200 -9.07 0.13 -4.17
C ASN A 200 -8.74 1.04 -2.98
N ILE A 201 -8.92 2.34 -3.19
CA ILE A 201 -8.61 3.40 -2.25
C ILE A 201 -9.48 3.30 -1.00
N LYS A 202 -10.73 2.86 -1.14
CA LYS A 202 -11.68 2.77 -0.02
C LYS A 202 -11.40 1.55 0.88
N GLU A 203 -11.03 0.44 0.26
CA GLU A 203 -10.75 -0.82 0.97
C GLU A 203 -9.29 -0.97 1.39
N HIS A 204 -8.43 -0.06 0.94
CA HIS A 204 -6.99 -0.07 1.18
C HIS A 204 -6.31 -1.36 0.72
N LYS A 205 -6.71 -1.89 -0.44
CA LYS A 205 -6.28 -3.21 -0.95
C LYS A 205 -6.07 -3.20 -2.45
N LEU A 206 -5.17 -4.07 -2.90
CA LEU A 206 -5.02 -4.37 -4.32
C LEU A 206 -6.21 -5.17 -4.82
N ASP A 207 -6.71 -4.78 -5.98
CA ASP A 207 -7.75 -5.47 -6.71
C ASP A 207 -7.17 -6.11 -7.98
N ILE A 208 -7.92 -7.02 -8.58
CA ILE A 208 -7.63 -7.65 -9.87
C ILE A 208 -8.62 -7.16 -10.92
N ASP A 209 -9.83 -6.80 -10.49
CA ASP A 209 -10.88 -6.35 -11.38
C ASP A 209 -10.98 -4.82 -11.39
N LEU A 210 -11.12 -4.25 -12.58
CA LEU A 210 -11.40 -2.83 -12.75
C LEU A 210 -12.90 -2.52 -12.68
N HIS A 211 -13.78 -3.52 -12.81
CA HIS A 211 -15.22 -3.29 -12.73
C HIS A 211 -15.56 -2.59 -11.41
N LEU A 212 -16.18 -1.43 -11.58
CA LEU A 212 -16.60 -0.56 -10.49
C LEU A 212 -18.08 -0.81 -10.22
N ILE A 213 -18.41 -1.12 -8.98
CA ILE A 213 -19.78 -0.94 -8.47
C ILE A 213 -19.98 0.55 -8.11
N ILE A 214 -18.91 1.26 -7.74
CA ILE A 214 -18.94 2.66 -7.27
C ILE A 214 -17.80 3.46 -7.93
N PRO A 215 -18.07 4.64 -8.52
CA PRO A 215 -17.05 5.49 -9.16
C PRO A 215 -15.98 6.00 -8.18
N LEU A 216 -14.79 6.34 -8.70
CA LEU A 216 -13.67 6.95 -7.97
C LEU A 216 -13.03 6.11 -6.85
N ASN A 217 -13.45 4.86 -6.66
CA ASN A 217 -12.90 4.00 -5.61
C ASN A 217 -11.61 3.29 -6.01
N LYS A 218 -11.33 3.14 -7.31
CA LYS A 218 -10.14 2.44 -7.80
C LYS A 218 -9.22 3.38 -8.55
N ILE A 219 -7.93 3.14 -8.41
CA ILE A 219 -6.88 3.73 -9.21
C ILE A 219 -6.04 2.66 -9.89
N VAL A 220 -5.55 2.99 -11.08
CA VAL A 220 -4.52 2.22 -11.78
C VAL A 220 -3.19 2.90 -11.54
N VAL A 221 -2.26 2.15 -10.95
CA VAL A 221 -0.94 2.63 -10.55
C VAL A 221 0.12 2.11 -11.50
N TYR A 222 0.85 3.03 -12.11
CA TYR A 222 1.96 2.80 -13.02
C TYR A 222 3.28 3.12 -12.34
N ASN A 223 4.21 2.17 -12.40
CA ASN A 223 5.61 2.46 -12.08
C ASN A 223 6.25 3.14 -13.30
N MET A 224 6.47 4.46 -13.22
CA MET A 224 6.90 5.27 -14.36
C MET A 224 8.28 4.85 -14.87
N GLU A 225 9.24 4.57 -13.99
CA GLU A 225 10.57 4.10 -14.39
C GLU A 225 10.48 2.78 -15.15
N ARG A 226 9.70 1.82 -14.62
CA ARG A 226 9.58 0.47 -15.20
C ARG A 226 8.87 0.51 -16.55
N ILE A 227 7.74 1.22 -16.65
CA ILE A 227 6.94 1.20 -17.88
C ILE A 227 7.66 1.92 -19.03
N PHE A 228 8.31 3.06 -18.77
CA PHE A 228 9.05 3.78 -19.80
C PHE A 228 10.29 3.00 -20.25
N ALA A 229 11.02 2.35 -19.32
CA ALA A 229 12.13 1.48 -19.69
C ALA A 229 11.71 0.34 -20.62
N LEU A 230 10.50 -0.20 -20.47
CA LEU A 230 9.96 -1.22 -21.36
C LEU A 230 9.56 -0.63 -22.73
N LEU A 231 8.90 0.52 -22.73
CA LEU A 231 8.43 1.16 -23.96
C LEU A 231 9.56 1.76 -24.80
N ASP A 232 10.66 2.19 -24.21
CA ASP A 232 11.84 2.69 -24.93
C ASP A 232 12.57 1.57 -25.70
N LEU A 233 12.36 0.31 -25.35
CA LEU A 233 12.88 -0.84 -26.10
C LEU A 233 12.06 -1.14 -27.36
N VAL A 234 10.85 -0.60 -27.47
CA VAL A 234 9.94 -0.88 -28.58
C VAL A 234 10.21 0.10 -29.73
N ASP A 235 10.85 -0.41 -30.78
CA ASP A 235 10.90 0.28 -32.08
C ASP A 235 9.52 0.20 -32.76
N TYR A 236 8.83 1.34 -32.85
CA TYR A 236 7.50 1.37 -33.45
C TYR A 236 7.49 0.93 -34.92
N ALA A 237 8.56 1.17 -35.68
CA ALA A 237 8.67 0.70 -37.06
C ALA A 237 8.57 -0.84 -37.15
N LYS A 238 8.86 -1.53 -36.06
CA LYS A 238 8.80 -2.98 -35.91
C LYS A 238 7.68 -3.44 -34.99
N VAL A 239 6.76 -2.56 -34.57
CA VAL A 239 5.69 -2.90 -33.59
C VAL A 239 4.85 -4.09 -34.05
N ASN A 240 4.55 -4.19 -35.35
CA ASN A 240 3.75 -5.28 -35.90
C ASN A 240 4.50 -6.62 -35.93
N ARG A 241 5.81 -6.63 -35.70
CA ARG A 241 6.62 -7.85 -35.57
C ARG A 241 6.69 -8.38 -34.14
N ILE A 242 6.23 -7.59 -33.16
CA ILE A 242 6.18 -8.01 -31.77
C ILE A 242 5.38 -9.30 -31.65
N GLN A 243 5.92 -10.24 -30.88
CA GLN A 243 5.27 -11.46 -30.45
C GLN A 243 5.11 -11.45 -28.94
N PHE A 244 4.07 -12.15 -28.49
CA PHE A 244 3.70 -12.25 -27.08
C PHE A 244 3.22 -13.69 -26.82
N ASP A 245 3.82 -14.37 -25.85
CA ASP A 245 3.50 -15.76 -25.45
C ASP A 245 2.52 -15.82 -24.27
N GLY A 246 2.20 -14.67 -23.66
CA GLY A 246 1.46 -14.61 -22.40
C GLY A 246 2.26 -13.97 -21.27
N GLU A 247 3.59 -13.95 -21.37
CA GLU A 247 4.47 -13.44 -20.32
C GLU A 247 5.48 -12.42 -20.84
N THR A 248 6.10 -12.68 -22.00
CA THR A 248 7.21 -11.90 -22.53
C THR A 248 6.88 -11.30 -23.89
N LEU A 249 7.41 -10.10 -24.15
CA LEU A 249 7.43 -9.52 -25.50
C LEU A 249 8.79 -9.78 -26.16
N TRP A 250 8.79 -10.28 -27.38
CA TRP A 250 10.00 -10.38 -28.19
C TRP A 250 9.76 -9.96 -29.63
N ILE A 251 10.84 -9.57 -30.29
CA ILE A 251 10.87 -9.29 -31.72
C ILE A 251 11.75 -10.37 -32.35
N PRO A 252 11.24 -11.19 -33.28
CA PRO A 252 12.06 -12.17 -33.97
C PRO A 252 13.26 -11.49 -34.63
N ALA A 253 14.46 -12.04 -34.43
CA ALA A 253 15.61 -11.67 -35.25
C ALA A 253 15.31 -12.09 -36.70
N GLU A 254 15.69 -11.23 -37.66
CA GLU A 254 15.64 -11.60 -39.08
C GLU A 254 16.52 -12.81 -39.38
#